data_AF-A0A0U3HUU6-F1
#
_entry.id   AF-A0A0U3HUU6-F1
#
_cell.length_a   1.000
_cell.length_b   1.000
_cell.length_c   1.000
_cell.angle_alpha   90.00
_cell.angle_beta   90.00
_cell.angle_gamma   90.00
#
_symmetry.space_group_name_H-M   'P 1'
#
loop_
_entity.id
_entity.type
_entity.pdbx_description
1 polymer ?
#
loop_
_entity_poly.entity_id
_entity_poly.type
_entity_poly.pdbx_seq_one_letter_code
_entity_poly.pdbx_strand_id
1 'polypeptide(L)'
;MVATPRGVPHRDGPADLSGRQRQGTAMDRKQIVITAGAELFGDRDPTAVDRHWAPGFRQHSALGPDGPDGLKAVVGQLPPDFRIDMLRMIQDGDMVATHSVYHGFGPDPMVAVDVFRLDGDRIAEHWDAFEPLPGGHEGAHRTGGPPEASDAERTAANKALVTEWVHERLLGADQDALEELGRGHYYVEHRPDRRLTRRTLRRVLGEGDLVLTLTEADLEPGDGAPGAPVPAGCYDLWRVAEDRIVEHWEVVQPVPERMPHGNGFF
;
A
#
# COMPACT_ATOMS: atom_id res chain seq x y z
N MET A 1 38.83 57.76 -48.35
CA MET A 1 38.36 56.69 -49.25
C MET A 1 37.89 55.53 -48.38
N VAL A 2 36.59 55.19 -48.49
CA VAL A 2 35.95 53.87 -48.25
C VAL A 2 36.11 53.24 -46.84
N ALA A 3 35.16 53.40 -45.92
CA ALA A 3 33.88 52.68 -45.75
C ALA A 3 34.02 51.20 -45.32
N THR A 4 33.58 50.90 -44.09
CA THR A 4 33.30 49.56 -43.52
C THR A 4 32.25 48.77 -44.32
N PRO A 5 32.22 47.43 -44.19
CA PRO A 5 31.09 46.86 -43.43
C PRO A 5 31.43 45.69 -42.50
N ARG A 6 30.42 45.41 -41.66
CA ARG A 6 30.32 44.52 -40.51
C ARG A 6 30.43 43.02 -40.83
N GLY A 7 30.90 42.25 -39.86
CA GLY A 7 30.67 40.80 -39.77
C GLY A 7 31.06 40.24 -38.41
N VAL A 8 30.08 39.76 -37.65
CA VAL A 8 30.16 38.97 -36.40
C VAL A 8 28.97 38.00 -36.46
N PRO A 9 28.89 36.82 -35.77
CA PRO A 9 29.90 35.94 -35.15
C PRO A 9 29.79 34.47 -35.65
N HIS A 10 30.71 33.58 -35.25
CA HIS A 10 30.44 32.26 -34.63
C HIS A 10 31.64 31.30 -34.77
N ARG A 11 32.14 30.75 -33.65
CA ARG A 11 31.92 29.36 -33.19
C ARG A 11 32.89 29.05 -32.05
N ASP A 12 32.32 28.96 -30.85
CA ASP A 12 32.91 28.28 -29.71
C ASP A 12 33.27 26.85 -30.09
N GLY A 13 34.50 26.44 -29.76
CA GLY A 13 34.93 25.05 -29.79
C GLY A 13 34.18 24.24 -28.72
N PRO A 14 34.06 22.92 -28.90
CA PRO A 14 33.12 22.13 -28.12
C PRO A 14 33.56 22.07 -26.65
N ALA A 15 32.64 22.48 -25.76
CA ALA A 15 32.69 22.13 -24.37
C ALA A 15 32.63 20.60 -24.25
N ASP A 16 33.57 20.05 -23.49
CA ASP A 16 33.55 18.68 -23.01
C ASP A 16 32.26 18.44 -22.22
N LEU A 17 31.34 17.68 -22.81
CA LEU A 17 30.07 17.24 -22.20
C LEU A 17 30.14 15.77 -21.76
N SER A 18 31.33 15.26 -21.42
CA SER A 18 31.46 13.91 -20.84
C SER A 18 31.30 13.93 -19.31
N GLY A 19 30.10 14.32 -18.86
CA GLY A 19 29.81 14.41 -17.44
C GLY A 19 28.33 14.42 -17.08
N ARG A 20 27.43 13.97 -17.96
CA ARG A 20 26.09 13.58 -17.53
C ARG A 20 26.16 12.13 -17.09
N GLN A 21 26.32 11.93 -15.78
CA GLN A 21 25.82 10.72 -15.12
C GLN A 21 24.46 10.41 -15.73
N ARG A 22 24.34 9.24 -16.35
CA ARG A 22 23.04 8.63 -16.58
C ARG A 22 22.44 8.49 -15.19
N GLN A 23 21.56 9.41 -14.80
CA GLN A 23 20.53 9.08 -13.83
C GLN A 23 19.83 7.87 -14.45
N GLY A 24 20.18 6.67 -13.97
CA GLY A 24 19.41 5.49 -14.30
C GLY A 24 17.97 5.82 -13.95
N THR A 25 17.07 5.68 -14.91
CA THR A 25 15.63 5.74 -14.65
C THR A 25 15.39 4.90 -13.40
N ALA A 26 14.90 5.52 -12.33
CA ALA A 26 14.57 4.78 -11.12
C ALA A 26 13.67 3.61 -11.53
N MET A 27 14.01 2.39 -11.11
CA MET A 27 13.18 1.23 -11.42
C MET A 27 11.76 1.49 -10.89
N ASP A 28 10.77 1.24 -11.73
CA ASP A 28 9.39 1.21 -11.31
C ASP A 28 9.16 -0.05 -10.48
N ARG A 29 9.17 0.11 -9.15
CA ARG A 29 8.98 -0.99 -8.19
C ARG A 29 7.55 -1.49 -8.19
N LYS A 30 6.56 -0.65 -8.55
CA LYS A 30 5.19 -1.14 -8.77
C LYS A 30 5.19 -2.16 -9.88
N GLN A 31 5.91 -1.90 -10.98
CA GLN A 31 6.00 -2.86 -12.08
C GLN A 31 6.66 -4.18 -11.65
N ILE A 32 7.66 -4.13 -10.77
CA ILE A 32 8.26 -5.36 -10.19
C ILE A 32 7.21 -6.16 -9.42
N VAL A 33 6.45 -5.52 -8.52
CA VAL A 33 5.40 -6.18 -7.73
C VAL A 33 4.29 -6.74 -8.63
N ILE A 34 3.87 -5.99 -9.65
CA ILE A 34 2.87 -6.43 -10.64
C ILE A 34 3.36 -7.66 -11.39
N THR A 35 4.58 -7.62 -11.94
CA THR A 35 5.15 -8.74 -12.71
C THR A 35 5.35 -9.96 -11.82
N ALA A 36 5.88 -9.78 -10.61
CA ALA A 36 6.09 -10.85 -9.65
C ALA A 36 4.77 -11.54 -9.26
N GLY A 37 3.74 -10.75 -8.95
CA GLY A 37 2.41 -11.27 -8.63
C GLY A 37 1.73 -11.97 -9.81
N ALA A 38 1.81 -11.39 -11.01
CA ALA A 38 1.25 -11.98 -12.22
C ALA A 38 1.87 -13.35 -12.54
N GLU A 39 3.20 -13.46 -12.53
CA GLU A 39 3.88 -14.73 -12.80
C GLU A 39 3.62 -15.77 -11.68
N LEU A 40 3.69 -15.35 -10.42
CA LEU A 40 3.56 -16.28 -9.30
C LEU A 40 2.11 -16.78 -9.14
N PHE A 41 1.14 -15.88 -9.15
CA PHE A 41 -0.25 -16.18 -8.82
C PHE A 41 -1.15 -16.34 -10.04
N GLY A 42 -0.94 -15.53 -11.08
CA GLY A 42 -1.71 -15.59 -12.32
C GLY A 42 -1.30 -16.79 -13.18
N ASP A 43 -0.01 -16.86 -13.53
CA ASP A 43 0.54 -17.95 -14.35
C ASP A 43 0.80 -19.23 -13.53
N ARG A 44 0.68 -19.14 -12.19
CA ARG A 44 0.97 -20.23 -11.24
C ARG A 44 2.37 -20.79 -11.39
N ASP A 45 3.34 -19.93 -11.66
CA ASP A 45 4.74 -20.34 -11.79
C ASP A 45 5.47 -20.25 -10.45
N PRO A 46 5.67 -21.36 -9.71
CA PRO A 46 6.42 -21.32 -8.45
C PRO A 46 7.90 -20.95 -8.65
N THR A 47 8.43 -21.03 -9.88
CA THR A 47 9.81 -20.60 -10.18
C THR A 47 9.94 -19.09 -10.25
N ALA A 48 8.82 -18.34 -10.31
CA ALA A 48 8.81 -16.88 -10.20
C ALA A 48 9.39 -16.39 -8.87
N VAL A 49 9.26 -17.19 -7.81
CA VAL A 49 9.86 -16.89 -6.50
C VAL A 49 11.38 -16.75 -6.62
N ASP A 50 12.04 -17.60 -7.39
CA ASP A 50 13.51 -17.57 -7.54
C ASP A 50 14.00 -16.33 -8.32
N ARG A 51 13.12 -15.74 -9.14
CA ARG A 51 13.40 -14.54 -9.93
C ARG A 51 13.16 -13.26 -9.13
N HIS A 52 12.00 -13.16 -8.48
CA HIS A 52 11.50 -11.89 -7.95
C HIS A 52 11.61 -11.73 -6.44
N TRP A 53 11.86 -12.80 -5.68
CA TRP A 53 12.02 -12.71 -4.23
C TRP A 53 13.49 -12.79 -3.82
N ALA A 54 13.85 -12.08 -2.75
CA ALA A 54 15.18 -12.15 -2.17
C ALA A 54 15.38 -13.49 -1.44
N PRO A 55 16.59 -14.07 -1.41
CA PRO A 55 16.86 -15.30 -0.65
C PRO A 55 16.52 -15.18 0.83
N GLY A 56 16.65 -13.98 1.41
CA GLY A 56 16.29 -13.66 2.79
C GLY A 56 14.90 -13.06 2.94
N PHE A 57 13.97 -13.34 2.02
CA PHE A 57 12.60 -12.84 2.07
C PHE A 57 11.94 -13.17 3.42
N ARG A 58 11.32 -12.15 4.02
CA ARG A 58 10.57 -12.26 5.28
C ARG A 58 9.08 -12.05 5.05
N GLN A 59 8.28 -12.99 5.52
CA GLN A 59 6.82 -12.96 5.50
C GLN A 59 6.29 -12.52 6.87
N HIS A 60 5.29 -11.64 6.86
CA HIS A 60 4.51 -11.27 8.03
C HIS A 60 3.02 -11.67 7.91
N SER A 61 2.60 -12.15 6.75
CA SER A 61 1.25 -12.63 6.49
C SER A 61 0.82 -13.76 7.44
N ALA A 62 -0.39 -13.63 7.97
CA ALA A 62 -1.03 -14.71 8.72
C ALA A 62 -1.37 -15.94 7.85
N LEU A 63 -1.39 -15.79 6.52
CA LEU A 63 -1.86 -16.81 5.58
C LEU A 63 -0.75 -17.72 5.03
N GLY A 64 0.52 -17.37 5.25
CA GLY A 64 1.63 -18.04 4.58
C GLY A 64 2.83 -18.32 5.49
N PRO A 65 3.46 -19.50 5.40
CA PRO A 65 4.75 -19.73 6.04
C PRO A 65 5.84 -18.80 5.49
N ASP A 66 6.91 -18.65 6.27
CA ASP A 66 8.04 -17.78 5.91
C ASP A 66 8.88 -18.31 4.76
N GLY A 67 9.59 -17.39 4.11
CA GLY A 67 10.63 -17.65 3.13
C GLY A 67 10.13 -18.10 1.75
N PRO A 68 11.04 -18.18 0.77
CA PRO A 68 10.74 -18.58 -0.61
C PRO A 68 10.00 -19.92 -0.75
N ASP A 69 10.42 -20.94 0.01
CA ASP A 69 9.80 -22.28 -0.06
C ASP A 69 8.37 -22.26 0.46
N GLY A 70 8.10 -21.46 1.49
CA GLY A 70 6.77 -21.26 2.03
C GLY A 70 5.83 -20.66 0.99
N LEU A 71 6.29 -19.62 0.29
CA LEU A 71 5.54 -18.97 -0.77
C LEU A 71 5.25 -19.91 -1.95
N LYS A 72 6.23 -20.73 -2.37
CA LYS A 72 6.02 -21.75 -3.41
C LYS A 72 4.95 -22.78 -3.01
N ALA A 73 4.91 -23.17 -1.74
CA ALA A 73 3.92 -24.12 -1.23
C ALA A 73 2.48 -23.56 -1.28
N VAL A 74 2.30 -22.26 -1.04
CA VAL A 74 0.99 -21.59 -1.13
C VAL A 74 0.44 -21.65 -2.55
N VAL A 75 1.26 -21.33 -3.56
CA VAL A 75 0.83 -21.32 -4.98
C VAL A 75 0.27 -22.67 -5.42
N GLY A 76 0.88 -23.77 -4.97
CA GLY A 76 0.41 -25.13 -5.29
C GLY A 76 -0.96 -25.48 -4.71
N GLN A 77 -1.47 -24.70 -3.76
CA GLN A 77 -2.74 -24.95 -3.05
C GLN A 77 -3.86 -24.01 -3.50
N LEU A 78 -3.57 -23.01 -4.35
CA LEU A 78 -4.57 -22.03 -4.77
C LEU A 78 -5.66 -22.68 -5.64
N PRO A 79 -6.95 -22.40 -5.38
CA PRO A 79 -8.03 -22.96 -6.17
C PRO A 79 -8.05 -22.36 -7.59
N PRO A 80 -8.60 -23.06 -8.60
CA PRO A 80 -8.51 -22.68 -10.01
C PRO A 80 -8.96 -21.24 -10.35
N ASP A 81 -9.92 -20.72 -9.60
CA ASP A 81 -10.54 -19.40 -9.76
C ASP A 81 -9.85 -18.29 -8.94
N PHE A 82 -8.75 -18.61 -8.25
CA PHE A 82 -7.94 -17.61 -7.57
C PHE A 82 -7.48 -16.52 -8.54
N ARG A 83 -7.70 -15.26 -8.15
CA ARG A 83 -7.21 -14.07 -8.86
C ARG A 83 -7.14 -12.88 -7.92
N ILE A 84 -6.32 -11.91 -8.27
CA ILE A 84 -6.13 -10.66 -7.54
C ILE A 84 -6.47 -9.51 -8.49
N ASP A 85 -7.45 -8.69 -8.11
CA ASP A 85 -7.78 -7.46 -8.80
C ASP A 85 -7.05 -6.30 -8.11
N MET A 86 -6.05 -5.73 -8.76
CA MET A 86 -5.33 -4.56 -8.26
C MET A 86 -6.21 -3.31 -8.42
N LEU A 87 -6.51 -2.61 -7.33
CA LEU A 87 -7.31 -1.38 -7.37
C LEU A 87 -6.44 -0.13 -7.47
N ARG A 88 -5.41 -0.06 -6.63
CA ARG A 88 -4.49 1.09 -6.53
C ARG A 88 -3.18 0.71 -5.86
N MET A 89 -2.14 1.49 -6.11
CA MET A 89 -0.79 1.23 -5.59
C MET A 89 -0.08 2.52 -5.19
N ILE A 90 0.71 2.46 -4.11
CA ILE A 90 1.64 3.49 -3.65
C ILE A 90 3.06 2.95 -3.76
N GLN A 91 3.99 3.76 -4.25
CA GLN A 91 5.43 3.53 -4.20
C GLN A 91 6.10 4.67 -3.45
N ASP A 92 6.78 4.33 -2.36
CA ASP A 92 7.47 5.29 -1.50
C ASP A 92 8.85 4.74 -1.13
N GLY A 93 9.89 5.28 -1.76
CA GLY A 93 11.26 4.79 -1.61
C GLY A 93 11.42 3.35 -2.10
N ASP A 94 11.77 2.45 -1.20
CA ASP A 94 11.92 1.01 -1.43
C ASP A 94 10.66 0.20 -1.12
N MET A 95 9.58 0.86 -0.69
CA MET A 95 8.31 0.22 -0.34
C MET A 95 7.29 0.37 -1.46
N VAL A 96 6.45 -0.66 -1.63
CA VAL A 96 5.26 -0.63 -2.47
C VAL A 96 4.08 -1.12 -1.65
N ALA A 97 2.98 -0.39 -1.66
CA ALA A 97 1.72 -0.85 -1.09
C ALA A 97 0.66 -1.02 -2.17
N THR A 98 -0.22 -1.99 -1.97
CA THR A 98 -1.33 -2.34 -2.87
C THR A 98 -2.62 -2.31 -2.09
N HIS A 99 -3.70 -1.86 -2.74
CA HIS A 99 -5.05 -2.12 -2.28
C HIS A 99 -5.76 -2.91 -3.37
N SER A 100 -6.30 -4.07 -3.03
CA SER A 100 -6.68 -5.09 -3.99
C SER A 100 -7.88 -5.92 -3.51
N VAL A 101 -8.47 -6.68 -4.43
CA VAL A 101 -9.51 -7.67 -4.12
C VAL A 101 -9.01 -9.06 -4.50
N TYR A 102 -8.96 -9.94 -3.51
CA TYR A 102 -8.61 -11.33 -3.67
C TYR A 102 -9.87 -12.18 -3.85
N HIS A 103 -9.85 -13.09 -4.83
CA HIS A 103 -10.92 -14.04 -5.09
C HIS A 103 -10.42 -15.47 -4.89
N GLY A 104 -11.32 -16.39 -4.57
CA GLY A 104 -11.01 -17.81 -4.47
C GLY A 104 -10.53 -18.29 -3.08
N PHE A 105 -10.33 -17.42 -2.08
CA PHE A 105 -10.05 -17.89 -0.70
C PHE A 105 -11.27 -18.41 0.04
N GLY A 106 -12.47 -18.13 -0.46
CA GLY A 106 -13.75 -18.51 0.14
C GLY A 106 -14.90 -18.19 -0.82
N PRO A 107 -16.16 -18.35 -0.36
CA PRO A 107 -17.32 -18.03 -1.19
C PRO A 107 -17.41 -16.53 -1.52
N ASP A 108 -16.90 -15.68 -0.62
CA ASP A 108 -16.87 -14.23 -0.78
C ASP A 108 -15.44 -13.76 -1.05
N PRO A 109 -15.24 -12.74 -1.92
CA PRO A 109 -13.96 -12.10 -2.09
C PRO A 109 -13.45 -11.44 -0.80
N MET A 110 -12.17 -11.12 -0.75
CA MET A 110 -11.55 -10.38 0.34
C MET A 110 -10.95 -9.08 -0.18
N VAL A 111 -11.13 -7.99 0.53
CA VAL A 111 -10.37 -6.76 0.31
C VAL A 111 -9.06 -6.86 1.08
N ALA A 112 -7.97 -6.44 0.46
CA ALA A 112 -6.63 -6.59 0.99
C ALA A 112 -5.83 -5.30 0.86
N VAL A 113 -4.95 -5.08 1.83
CA VAL A 113 -3.81 -4.18 1.67
C VAL A 113 -2.54 -4.99 1.85
N ASP A 114 -1.69 -5.03 0.84
CA ASP A 114 -0.36 -5.63 0.93
C ASP A 114 0.70 -4.52 0.96
N VAL A 115 1.79 -4.73 1.68
CA VAL A 115 2.96 -3.85 1.74
C VAL A 115 4.19 -4.70 1.49
N PHE A 116 5.00 -4.30 0.52
CA PHE A 116 6.22 -4.96 0.11
C PHE A 116 7.41 -4.02 0.34
N ARG A 117 8.49 -4.53 0.94
CA ARG A 117 9.80 -3.89 0.87
C ARG A 117 10.61 -4.55 -0.23
N LEU A 118 11.26 -3.75 -1.06
CA LEU A 118 12.16 -4.23 -2.10
C LEU A 118 13.62 -4.00 -1.72
N ASP A 119 14.47 -4.97 -2.03
CA ASP A 119 15.93 -4.83 -2.02
C ASP A 119 16.43 -4.95 -3.47
N GLY A 120 16.86 -3.83 -4.04
CA GLY A 120 17.16 -3.74 -5.47
C GLY A 120 15.93 -4.02 -6.34
N ASP A 121 15.99 -5.11 -7.10
CA ASP A 121 14.93 -5.60 -7.99
C ASP A 121 14.11 -6.76 -7.40
N ARG A 122 14.29 -7.07 -6.12
CA ARG A 122 13.66 -8.22 -5.46
C ARG A 122 12.77 -7.83 -4.29
N ILE A 123 11.65 -8.52 -4.14
CA ILE A 123 10.78 -8.46 -2.97
C ILE A 123 11.51 -9.11 -1.79
N ALA A 124 11.80 -8.33 -0.76
CA ALA A 124 12.58 -8.74 0.39
C ALA A 124 11.74 -8.91 1.66
N GLU A 125 10.56 -8.31 1.71
CA GLU A 125 9.68 -8.39 2.87
C GLU A 125 8.23 -8.11 2.48
N HIS A 126 7.28 -8.74 3.17
CA HIS A 126 5.85 -8.61 2.89
C HIS A 126 5.02 -8.59 4.17
N TRP A 127 4.05 -7.68 4.22
CA TRP A 127 2.99 -7.60 5.22
C TRP A 127 1.66 -7.47 4.52
N ASP A 128 0.60 -7.99 5.12
CA ASP A 128 -0.75 -7.82 4.60
C ASP A 128 -1.78 -7.64 5.71
N ALA A 129 -2.94 -7.16 5.31
CA ALA A 129 -4.18 -7.42 6.00
C ALA A 129 -5.28 -7.75 5.01
N PHE A 130 -6.20 -8.63 5.42
CA PHE A 130 -7.37 -8.98 4.64
C PHE A 130 -8.65 -8.91 5.47
N GLU A 131 -9.74 -8.54 4.79
CA GLU A 131 -11.08 -8.64 5.34
C GLU A 131 -12.08 -9.16 4.31
N PRO A 132 -13.13 -9.88 4.74
CA PRO A 132 -14.25 -10.21 3.88
C PRO A 132 -14.81 -8.97 3.19
N LEU A 133 -15.06 -9.07 1.88
CA LEU A 133 -15.68 -8.03 1.09
C LEU A 133 -17.15 -8.40 0.85
N PRO A 134 -18.12 -7.75 1.53
CA PRO A 134 -19.54 -8.05 1.35
C PRO A 134 -19.99 -7.73 -0.08
N GLY A 135 -20.99 -8.45 -0.57
CA GLY A 135 -21.57 -8.18 -1.89
C GLY A 135 -22.35 -6.86 -1.97
N GLY A 136 -22.70 -6.46 -3.19
CA GLY A 136 -23.60 -5.32 -3.43
C GLY A 136 -22.97 -3.96 -3.17
N HIS A 137 -23.78 -2.99 -2.74
CA HIS A 137 -23.35 -1.60 -2.55
C HIS A 137 -22.28 -1.47 -1.48
N GLU A 138 -22.36 -2.27 -0.41
CA GLU A 138 -21.39 -2.22 0.70
C GLU A 138 -19.98 -2.56 0.23
N GLY A 139 -19.78 -3.66 -0.51
CA GLY A 139 -18.45 -3.97 -1.06
C GLY A 139 -18.01 -3.06 -2.20
N ALA A 140 -18.93 -2.61 -3.05
CA ALA A 140 -18.61 -1.67 -4.12
C ALA A 140 -18.07 -0.35 -3.56
N HIS A 141 -18.62 0.10 -2.42
CA HIS A 141 -18.11 1.24 -1.68
C HIS A 141 -16.65 1.00 -1.27
N ARG A 142 -16.36 -0.11 -0.56
CA ARG A 142 -15.03 -0.48 -0.06
C ARG A 142 -13.91 -0.55 -1.11
N THR A 143 -14.25 -0.62 -2.40
CA THR A 143 -13.28 -0.75 -3.50
C THR A 143 -13.27 0.43 -4.46
N GLY A 144 -14.24 1.35 -4.34
CA GLY A 144 -14.37 2.54 -5.19
C GLY A 144 -13.24 3.56 -5.01
N GLY A 145 -13.32 4.65 -5.78
CA GLY A 145 -12.33 5.74 -5.81
C GLY A 145 -11.28 5.62 -6.92
N PRO A 146 -10.39 6.62 -7.04
CA PRO A 146 -9.42 6.66 -8.13
C PRO A 146 -8.41 5.50 -8.05
N PRO A 147 -8.01 4.92 -9.21
CA PRO A 147 -7.03 3.83 -9.25
C PRO A 147 -5.57 4.31 -9.22
N GLU A 148 -5.33 5.55 -9.62
CA GLU A 148 -4.00 6.15 -9.74
C GLU A 148 -3.89 7.36 -8.80
N ALA A 149 -2.72 7.53 -8.21
CA ALA A 149 -2.40 8.72 -7.45
C ALA A 149 -2.22 9.94 -8.38
N SER A 150 -2.64 11.12 -7.93
CA SER A 150 -2.37 12.41 -8.58
C SER A 150 -1.51 13.31 -7.69
N ASP A 151 -1.17 14.52 -8.14
CA ASP A 151 -0.47 15.52 -7.32
C ASP A 151 0.85 15.03 -6.70
N ALA A 152 1.70 14.37 -7.50
CA ALA A 152 2.96 13.77 -7.05
C ALA A 152 3.87 14.75 -6.27
N GLU A 153 3.84 16.03 -6.63
CA GLU A 153 4.58 17.10 -5.94
C GLU A 153 4.10 17.36 -4.50
N ARG A 154 2.86 16.95 -4.16
CA ARG A 154 2.27 17.10 -2.83
C ARG A 154 2.53 15.91 -1.90
N THR A 155 3.18 14.84 -2.36
CA THR A 155 3.45 13.62 -1.57
C THR A 155 3.94 13.93 -0.15
N ALA A 156 5.01 14.74 -0.02
CA ALA A 156 5.60 15.04 1.29
C ALA A 156 4.64 15.83 2.20
N ALA A 157 3.90 16.79 1.64
CA ALA A 157 2.92 17.59 2.39
C ALA A 157 1.72 16.74 2.83
N ASN A 158 1.21 15.89 1.94
CA ASN A 158 0.08 15.00 2.24
C ASN A 158 0.45 13.96 3.30
N LYS A 159 1.65 13.36 3.21
CA LYS A 159 2.17 12.48 4.26
C LYS A 159 2.24 13.20 5.60
N ALA A 160 2.78 14.41 5.64
CA ALA A 160 2.88 15.19 6.88
C ALA A 160 1.51 15.48 7.49
N LEU A 161 0.56 15.96 6.67
CA LEU A 161 -0.81 16.24 7.07
C LEU A 161 -1.51 15.02 7.67
N VAL A 162 -1.47 13.88 6.97
CA VAL A 162 -2.10 12.64 7.44
C VAL A 162 -1.40 12.12 8.70
N THR A 163 -0.07 12.18 8.76
CA THR A 163 0.70 11.74 9.93
C THR A 163 0.32 12.54 11.17
N GLU A 164 0.29 13.87 11.05
CA GLU A 164 -0.11 14.78 12.13
C GLU A 164 -1.54 14.49 12.57
N TRP A 165 -2.49 14.43 11.62
CA TRP A 165 -3.88 14.14 11.93
C TRP A 165 -4.06 12.78 12.63
N VAL A 166 -3.40 11.72 12.15
CA VAL A 166 -3.45 10.40 12.79
C VAL A 166 -2.89 10.47 14.21
N HIS A 167 -1.76 11.13 14.43
CA HIS A 167 -1.16 11.25 15.76
C HIS A 167 -2.03 12.05 16.74
N GLU A 168 -2.61 13.16 16.29
CA GLU A 168 -3.31 14.09 17.17
C GLU A 168 -4.77 13.71 17.41
N ARG A 169 -5.41 13.08 16.42
CA ARG A 169 -6.86 12.86 16.41
C ARG A 169 -7.23 11.39 16.46
N LEU A 170 -6.45 10.51 15.83
CA LEU A 170 -6.87 9.12 15.63
C LEU A 170 -6.24 8.15 16.65
N LEU A 171 -4.96 8.32 17.00
CA LEU A 171 -4.34 7.49 18.03
C LEU A 171 -4.96 7.76 19.40
N GLY A 172 -5.40 6.70 20.09
CA GLY A 172 -6.06 6.74 21.38
C GLY A 172 -7.52 7.21 21.34
N ALA A 173 -8.05 7.57 20.17
CA ALA A 173 -9.45 7.90 19.97
C ALA A 173 -10.24 6.66 19.49
N ASP A 174 -11.48 6.52 19.96
CA ASP A 174 -12.34 5.36 19.63
C ASP A 174 -13.08 5.56 18.29
N GLN A 175 -13.75 6.70 18.09
CA GLN A 175 -14.57 6.97 16.88
C GLN A 175 -14.65 8.46 16.50
N ASP A 176 -14.70 9.35 17.50
CA ASP A 176 -15.10 10.75 17.35
C ASP A 176 -14.36 11.51 16.24
N ALA A 177 -13.06 11.28 16.07
CA ALA A 177 -12.26 11.94 15.04
C ALA A 177 -12.69 11.59 13.61
N LEU A 178 -13.00 10.31 13.36
CA LEU A 178 -13.49 9.85 12.05
C LEU A 178 -14.91 10.32 11.81
N GLU A 179 -15.76 10.33 12.84
CA GLU A 179 -17.12 10.86 12.73
C GLU A 179 -17.12 12.37 12.43
N GLU A 180 -16.23 13.14 13.07
CA GLU A 180 -16.05 14.56 12.79
C GLU A 180 -15.60 14.80 11.35
N LEU A 181 -14.62 14.01 10.88
CA LEU A 181 -14.14 14.06 9.50
C LEU A 181 -15.27 13.72 8.51
N GLY A 182 -16.08 12.71 8.86
CA GLY A 182 -17.26 12.25 8.12
C GLY A 182 -18.38 13.26 7.94
N ARG A 183 -18.40 14.34 8.74
CA ARG A 183 -19.36 15.45 8.57
C ARG A 183 -18.96 16.40 7.44
N GLY A 184 -17.75 16.28 6.89
CA GLY A 184 -17.29 17.08 5.77
C GLY A 184 -18.04 16.73 4.48
N HIS A 185 -18.54 17.75 3.76
CA HIS A 185 -19.31 17.57 2.51
C HIS A 185 -18.59 16.82 1.38
N TYR A 186 -17.27 16.63 1.49
CA TYR A 186 -16.43 16.00 0.47
C TYR A 186 -15.74 14.73 0.97
N TYR A 187 -15.98 14.29 2.21
CA TYR A 187 -15.37 13.08 2.76
C TYR A 187 -16.18 11.84 2.40
N VAL A 188 -15.49 10.82 1.87
CA VAL A 188 -16.08 9.51 1.59
C VAL A 188 -15.40 8.48 2.50
N GLU A 189 -16.21 7.80 3.32
CA GLU A 189 -15.77 6.87 4.36
C GLU A 189 -16.06 5.42 3.95
N HIS A 190 -15.05 4.63 3.63
CA HIS A 190 -15.24 3.26 3.17
C HIS A 190 -15.12 2.21 4.29
N ARG A 191 -14.93 2.60 5.55
CA ARG A 191 -14.82 1.64 6.66
C ARG A 191 -16.17 0.98 7.01
N PRO A 192 -16.16 -0.30 7.43
CA PRO A 192 -17.29 -0.90 8.13
C PRO A 192 -17.51 -0.28 9.51
N ASP A 193 -18.75 -0.35 10.01
CA ASP A 193 -19.06 0.07 11.38
C ASP A 193 -18.44 -0.89 12.40
N ARG A 194 -17.56 -0.36 13.25
CA ARG A 194 -16.81 -1.11 14.28
C ARG A 194 -16.18 -0.14 15.28
N ARG A 195 -15.91 -0.61 16.49
CA ARG A 195 -15.11 0.11 17.51
C ARG A 195 -13.66 -0.38 17.50
N LEU A 196 -12.73 0.57 17.48
CA LEU A 196 -11.32 0.29 17.29
C LEU A 196 -10.49 1.37 17.99
N THR A 197 -9.66 0.97 18.96
CA THR A 197 -8.71 1.89 19.60
C THR A 197 -7.34 1.75 18.95
N ARG A 198 -6.93 2.72 18.14
CA ARG A 198 -5.58 2.74 17.54
C ARG A 198 -4.53 3.18 18.56
N ARG A 199 -3.37 2.52 18.58
CA ARG A 199 -2.32 2.70 19.59
C ARG A 199 -1.02 3.24 19.01
N THR A 200 -0.40 2.50 18.10
CA THR A 200 0.95 2.80 17.61
C THR A 200 0.93 2.99 16.11
N LEU A 201 1.38 4.14 15.62
CA LEU A 201 1.67 4.32 14.19
C LEU A 201 2.97 3.60 13.83
N ARG A 202 2.88 2.56 13.00
CA ARG A 202 4.00 1.73 12.57
C ARG A 202 4.66 2.27 11.30
N ARG A 203 3.86 2.70 10.32
CA ARG A 203 4.38 3.17 9.01
C ARG A 203 3.48 4.23 8.40
N VAL A 204 4.11 5.06 7.57
CA VAL A 204 3.45 6.03 6.68
C VAL A 204 4.11 5.95 5.31
N LEU A 205 3.36 5.50 4.31
CA LEU A 205 3.77 5.48 2.91
C LEU A 205 2.90 6.47 2.14
N GLY A 206 3.45 7.19 1.18
CA GLY A 206 2.63 8.09 0.37
C GLY A 206 3.17 8.26 -1.05
N GLU A 207 2.23 8.48 -1.96
CA GLU A 207 2.49 8.87 -3.33
C GLU A 207 1.38 9.80 -3.78
N GLY A 208 1.75 11.02 -4.10
CA GLY A 208 0.82 12.02 -4.55
C GLY A 208 -0.25 12.35 -3.51
N ASP A 209 -1.51 12.21 -3.89
CA ASP A 209 -2.69 12.41 -3.07
C ASP A 209 -3.06 11.19 -2.19
N LEU A 210 -2.41 10.04 -2.38
CA LEU A 210 -2.64 8.83 -1.59
C LEU A 210 -1.61 8.66 -0.47
N VAL A 211 -2.08 8.37 0.74
CA VAL A 211 -1.24 8.07 1.91
C VAL A 211 -1.76 6.83 2.61
N LEU A 212 -0.91 5.84 2.85
CA LEU A 212 -1.21 4.68 3.68
C LEU A 212 -0.60 4.86 5.07
N THR A 213 -1.38 4.62 6.12
CA THR A 213 -0.88 4.47 7.49
C THR A 213 -1.15 3.07 8.02
N LEU A 214 -0.14 2.46 8.62
CA LEU A 214 -0.25 1.20 9.32
C LEU A 214 -0.26 1.48 10.83
N THR A 215 -1.32 1.10 11.53
CA THR A 215 -1.41 1.24 12.98
C THR A 215 -1.62 -0.10 13.67
N GLU A 216 -1.04 -0.24 14.87
CA GLU A 216 -1.51 -1.25 15.83
C GLU A 216 -2.77 -0.74 16.48
N ALA A 217 -3.73 -1.62 16.71
CA ALA A 217 -4.99 -1.28 17.34
C ALA A 217 -5.48 -2.40 18.27
N ASP A 218 -6.44 -2.07 19.13
CA ASP A 218 -7.25 -3.03 19.84
C ASP A 218 -8.67 -2.96 19.27
N LEU A 219 -9.10 -4.06 18.65
CA LEU A 219 -10.41 -4.22 18.05
C LEU A 219 -11.39 -4.73 19.11
N GLU A 220 -12.44 -3.96 19.36
CA GLU A 220 -13.51 -4.37 20.26
C GLU A 220 -14.30 -5.55 19.68
N PRO A 221 -14.87 -6.42 20.52
CA PRO A 221 -15.88 -7.36 20.07
C PRO A 221 -17.02 -6.63 19.35
N GLY A 222 -17.57 -7.24 18.29
CA GLY A 222 -18.71 -6.67 17.56
C GLY A 222 -19.87 -6.33 18.51
N ASP A 223 -20.72 -5.37 18.11
CA ASP A 223 -21.72 -4.78 19.00
C ASP A 223 -22.54 -5.80 19.81
N GLY A 224 -22.42 -5.70 21.14
CA GLY A 224 -23.13 -6.56 22.09
C GLY A 224 -22.55 -7.97 22.24
N ALA A 225 -21.48 -8.33 21.54
CA ALA A 225 -20.78 -9.59 21.73
C ALA A 225 -19.94 -9.54 23.03
N PRO A 226 -20.00 -10.58 23.88
CA PRO A 226 -19.11 -10.67 25.03
C PRO A 226 -17.67 -10.93 24.57
N GLY A 227 -16.69 -10.26 25.18
CA GLY A 227 -15.28 -10.49 24.89
C GLY A 227 -14.41 -9.35 25.41
N ALA A 228 -13.09 -9.58 25.42
CA ALA A 228 -12.12 -8.51 25.57
C ALA A 228 -11.67 -8.02 24.19
N PRO A 229 -11.19 -6.78 24.07
CA PRO A 229 -10.58 -6.30 22.83
C PRO A 229 -9.41 -7.20 22.41
N VAL A 230 -9.26 -7.41 21.10
CA VAL A 230 -8.17 -8.23 20.54
C VAL A 230 -7.18 -7.35 19.77
N PRO A 231 -5.87 -7.61 19.84
CA PRO A 231 -4.89 -6.89 19.05
C PRO A 231 -5.20 -7.04 17.56
N ALA A 232 -5.07 -5.95 16.79
CA ALA A 232 -5.30 -5.91 15.37
C ALA A 232 -4.28 -5.01 14.67
N GLY A 233 -3.99 -5.31 13.41
CA GLY A 233 -3.34 -4.36 12.50
C GLY A 233 -4.39 -3.65 11.67
N CYS A 234 -4.22 -2.35 11.53
CA CYS A 234 -5.13 -1.49 10.79
C CYS A 234 -4.37 -0.74 9.69
N TYR A 235 -4.81 -0.96 8.46
CA TYR A 235 -4.25 -0.40 7.24
C TYR A 235 -5.25 0.63 6.73
N ASP A 236 -4.95 1.91 7.00
CA ASP A 236 -5.78 3.03 6.61
C ASP A 236 -5.18 3.70 5.38
N LEU A 237 -5.91 3.68 4.27
CA LEU A 237 -5.55 4.38 3.05
C LEU A 237 -6.37 5.67 2.97
N TRP A 238 -5.68 6.78 2.85
CA TRP A 238 -6.23 8.13 2.84
C TRP A 238 -6.03 8.76 1.46
N ARG A 239 -7.01 9.56 1.02
CA ARG A 239 -6.83 10.51 -0.08
C ARG A 239 -6.89 11.94 0.42
N VAL A 240 -6.00 12.79 -0.08
CA VAL A 240 -5.87 14.20 0.31
C VAL A 240 -6.08 15.11 -0.87
N ALA A 241 -7.03 16.05 -0.77
CA ALA A 241 -7.25 17.08 -1.77
C ALA A 241 -7.44 18.43 -1.08
N GLU A 242 -6.91 19.51 -1.69
CA GLU A 242 -7.02 20.87 -1.16
C GLU A 242 -6.65 20.97 0.34
N ASP A 243 -5.50 20.39 0.70
CA ASP A 243 -4.96 20.35 2.07
C ASP A 243 -5.92 19.77 3.12
N ARG A 244 -6.76 18.81 2.70
CA ARG A 244 -7.73 18.11 3.57
C ARG A 244 -7.83 16.64 3.21
N ILE A 245 -8.09 15.80 4.20
CA ILE A 245 -8.44 14.39 3.98
C ILE A 245 -9.87 14.34 3.41
N VAL A 246 -10.04 13.67 2.28
CA VAL A 246 -11.31 13.63 1.52
C VAL A 246 -11.81 12.22 1.25
N GLU A 247 -11.01 11.19 1.50
CA GLU A 247 -11.46 9.81 1.34
C GLU A 247 -10.62 8.89 2.23
N HIS A 248 -11.25 7.83 2.72
CA HIS A 248 -10.64 6.87 3.61
C HIS A 248 -11.11 5.45 3.32
N TRP A 249 -10.17 4.51 3.16
CA TRP A 249 -10.41 3.07 3.14
C TRP A 249 -9.70 2.40 4.30
N GLU A 250 -10.38 1.45 4.92
CA GLU A 250 -9.88 0.72 6.08
C GLU A 250 -9.89 -0.79 5.80
N VAL A 251 -8.75 -1.44 6.08
CA VAL A 251 -8.64 -2.89 6.22
C VAL A 251 -8.05 -3.21 7.59
N VAL A 252 -8.81 -3.94 8.40
CA VAL A 252 -8.41 -4.30 9.77
C VAL A 252 -8.38 -5.82 9.92
N GLN A 253 -7.24 -6.34 10.35
CA GLN A 253 -7.09 -7.76 10.63
C GLN A 253 -6.72 -7.99 12.10
N PRO A 254 -7.51 -8.78 12.85
CA PRO A 254 -7.10 -9.28 14.15
C PRO A 254 -5.78 -10.05 14.03
N VAL A 255 -4.83 -9.75 14.92
CA VAL A 255 -3.57 -10.48 15.01
C VAL A 255 -3.86 -11.89 15.50
N PRO A 256 -3.54 -12.94 14.73
CA PRO A 256 -3.76 -14.31 15.17
C PRO A 256 -2.94 -14.64 16.42
N GLU A 257 -3.50 -15.49 17.29
CA GLU A 257 -2.75 -16.00 18.47
C GLU A 257 -1.46 -16.73 18.08
N ARG A 258 -1.43 -17.31 16.87
CA ARG A 258 -0.28 -18.04 16.32
C ARG A 258 -0.06 -17.65 14.88
N MET A 259 1.15 -17.19 14.60
CA MET A 259 1.63 -16.95 13.24
C MET A 259 2.29 -18.23 12.68
N PRO A 260 2.26 -18.45 11.35
CA PRO A 260 2.98 -19.55 10.71
C PRO A 260 4.51 -19.35 10.69
N HIS A 261 5.00 -18.28 11.31
CA HIS A 261 6.41 -17.86 11.33
C HIS A 261 6.75 -17.01 12.57
N GLY A 262 8.04 -16.75 12.80
CA GLY A 262 8.54 -15.98 13.95
C GLY A 262 8.66 -14.46 13.74
N ASN A 263 8.25 -13.92 12.59
CA ASN A 263 8.53 -12.52 12.22
C ASN A 263 7.58 -11.49 12.86
N GLY A 264 6.51 -11.93 13.52
CA GLY A 264 5.46 -11.04 14.03
C GLY A 264 4.53 -10.53 12.93
N PHE A 265 3.50 -9.77 13.32
CA PHE A 265 2.50 -9.21 12.41
C PHE A 265 2.89 -7.84 11.81
N PHE A 266 3.75 -7.08 12.51
CA PHE A 266 4.14 -5.70 12.16
C PHE A 266 5.61 -5.59 11.74
#